data_AF-A0A7V9QJZ0-F1
#
_entry.id   AF-A0A7V9QJZ0-F1
#
_cell.length_a   1.000
_cell.length_b   1.000
_cell.length_c   1.000
_cell.angle_alpha   90.00
_cell.angle_beta   90.00
_cell.angle_gamma   90.00
#
_symmetry.space_group_name_H-M   'P 1'
#
loop_
_entity.id
_entity.type
_entity.pdbx_description
1 polymer ?
#
loop_
_entity_poly.entity_id
_entity_poly.type
_entity_poly.pdbx_seq_one_letter_code
_entity_poly.pdbx_strand_id
1 'polypeptide(L)'
;MSDGLFDRLRAALGVSTAPSRVRRTVRGIDVVLDNTRPDIADDDVFARMDEVLGMIERYAPAKLRRLRRDIAGIDVKRFACRGAFFGETRRVLTELTFIVNRDFGIAEIASSLLHEGVHARVAAAGVFRTQLSLAKEERLCRATELWWGQTVPRGEKVVERALATLELADRDVAPAVDWREAAERVAEVDRRARGV
;
A
#
# COMPACT_ATOMS: atom_id res chain seq x y z
N MET A 1 20.49 27.95 14.41
CA MET A 1 19.63 28.13 15.60
C MET A 1 18.61 29.22 15.28
N SER A 2 17.47 28.84 14.73
CA SER A 2 16.34 29.76 14.44
C SER A 2 15.03 28.94 14.40
N ASP A 3 14.77 28.20 15.47
CA ASP A 3 13.44 27.66 15.76
C ASP A 3 12.85 28.57 16.82
N GLY A 4 11.72 29.25 16.55
CA GLY A 4 11.19 30.10 17.62
C GLY A 4 9.92 30.89 17.37
N LEU A 5 9.51 31.15 16.13
CA LEU A 5 8.31 31.96 15.88
C LEU A 5 7.21 31.19 15.15
N PHE A 6 7.56 30.50 14.06
CA PHE A 6 6.59 29.75 13.26
C PHE A 6 6.01 28.53 14.01
N ASP A 7 6.83 27.81 14.77
CA ASP A 7 6.36 26.65 15.54
C ASP A 7 5.50 27.06 16.74
N ARG A 8 5.78 28.21 17.35
CA ARG A 8 4.97 28.78 18.43
C ARG A 8 3.61 29.26 17.91
N LEU A 9 3.57 29.82 16.70
CA LEU A 9 2.31 30.20 16.04
C LEU A 9 1.46 28.98 15.66
N ARG A 10 2.06 27.89 15.18
CA ARG A 10 1.33 26.63 14.91
C ARG A 10 0.73 26.01 16.17
N ALA A 11 1.49 25.99 17.27
CA ALA A 11 1.01 25.51 18.56
C ALA A 11 -0.12 26.38 19.13
N ALA A 12 -0.02 27.71 19.00
CA ALA A 12 -1.06 28.64 19.46
C ALA A 12 -2.36 28.55 18.65
N LEU A 13 -2.31 28.07 17.41
CA LEU A 13 -3.46 27.83 16.54
C LEU A 13 -4.06 26.42 16.67
N GLY A 14 -3.56 25.58 17.60
CA GLY A 14 -4.03 24.21 17.78
C GLY A 14 -3.66 23.26 16.63
N VAL A 15 -2.72 23.66 15.77
CA VAL A 15 -2.23 22.80 14.68
C VAL A 15 -1.21 21.83 15.28
N SER A 16 -1.70 20.64 15.65
CA SER A 16 -0.85 19.53 16.11
C SER A 16 0.22 19.23 15.05
N THR A 17 1.49 19.25 15.47
CA THR A 17 2.65 18.84 14.66
C THR A 17 2.91 17.33 14.70
N ALA A 18 2.18 16.59 15.55
CA ALA A 18 2.15 15.13 15.49
C ALA A 18 1.28 14.70 14.30
N PRO A 19 1.71 13.71 13.48
CA PRO A 19 0.89 13.21 12.39
C PRO A 19 -0.47 12.77 12.93
N SER A 20 -1.54 13.26 12.29
CA SER A 20 -2.90 12.88 12.66
C SER A 20 -3.11 11.44 12.27
N ARG A 21 -3.09 10.54 13.26
CA ARG A 21 -3.47 9.15 13.05
C ARG A 21 -4.99 9.07 12.98
N VAL A 22 -5.53 8.93 11.78
CA VAL A 22 -6.98 8.86 11.54
C VAL A 22 -7.39 7.45 11.19
N ARG A 23 -8.48 6.95 11.77
CA ARG A 23 -9.02 5.61 11.52
C ARG A 23 -10.43 5.71 10.94
N ARG A 24 -10.72 4.98 9.87
CA ARG A 24 -12.06 4.82 9.30
C ARG A 24 -12.28 3.39 8.83
N THR A 25 -13.53 2.93 8.89
CA THR A 25 -13.92 1.69 8.21
C THR A 25 -14.36 2.01 6.79
N VAL A 26 -13.67 1.45 5.79
CA VAL A 26 -13.99 1.63 4.37
C VAL A 26 -14.41 0.28 3.80
N ARG A 27 -15.66 0.19 3.34
CA ARG A 27 -16.25 -1.06 2.80
C ARG A 27 -15.96 -2.29 3.68
N GLY A 28 -16.12 -2.15 4.99
CA GLY A 28 -15.92 -3.23 5.96
C GLY A 28 -14.46 -3.61 6.26
N ILE A 29 -13.48 -2.79 5.86
CA ILE A 29 -12.07 -2.95 6.21
C ILE A 29 -11.65 -1.77 7.10
N ASP A 30 -10.94 -2.06 8.19
CA ASP A 30 -10.30 -1.05 9.04
C ASP A 30 -9.14 -0.40 8.29
N VAL A 31 -9.21 0.91 8.06
CA VAL A 31 -8.17 1.70 7.39
C VAL A 31 -7.63 2.74 8.37
N VAL A 32 -6.32 2.70 8.60
CA VAL A 32 -5.61 3.62 9.50
C VAL A 32 -4.63 4.44 8.66
N LEU A 33 -4.83 5.75 8.65
CA LEU A 33 -3.98 6.72 7.98
C LEU A 33 -3.03 7.35 8.97
N ASP A 34 -1.74 7.31 8.66
CA ASP A 34 -0.67 8.08 9.30
C ASP A 34 -0.13 9.07 8.24
N ASN A 35 -0.75 10.25 8.19
CA ASN A 35 -0.46 11.26 7.18
C ASN A 35 0.66 12.20 7.65
N THR A 36 1.84 12.04 7.05
CA THR A 36 3.01 12.89 7.31
C THR A 36 3.19 14.00 6.26
N ARG A 37 2.23 14.17 5.34
CA ARG A 37 2.27 15.10 4.20
C ARG A 37 1.14 16.12 4.29
N PRO A 38 1.42 17.36 4.73
CA PRO A 38 0.37 18.37 4.94
C PRO A 38 -0.29 18.84 3.65
N ASP A 39 0.34 18.60 2.49
CA ASP A 39 -0.19 18.87 1.16
C ASP A 39 -1.19 17.81 0.67
N ILE A 40 -1.38 16.72 1.42
CA ILE A 40 -2.33 15.66 1.09
C ILE A 40 -3.49 15.72 2.09
N ALA A 41 -4.71 15.89 1.59
CA ALA A 41 -5.91 15.85 2.42
C ALA A 41 -6.29 14.41 2.80
N ASP A 42 -6.59 14.17 4.09
CA ASP A 42 -7.00 12.85 4.58
C ASP A 42 -8.24 12.30 3.86
N ASP A 43 -9.20 13.18 3.54
CA ASP A 43 -10.44 12.81 2.85
C ASP A 43 -10.18 12.29 1.43
N ASP A 44 -9.19 12.84 0.72
CA ASP A 44 -8.80 12.34 -0.61
C ASP A 44 -8.25 10.91 -0.53
N VAL A 45 -7.50 10.60 0.52
CA VAL A 45 -6.96 9.25 0.76
C VAL A 45 -8.12 8.26 0.98
N PHE A 46 -9.06 8.59 1.86
CA PHE A 46 -10.18 7.71 2.17
C PHE A 46 -11.16 7.57 1.00
N ALA A 47 -11.45 8.65 0.28
CA ALA A 47 -12.27 8.60 -0.92
C ALA A 47 -11.65 7.68 -1.99
N ARG A 48 -10.33 7.80 -2.19
CA ARG A 48 -9.63 6.95 -3.15
C ARG A 48 -9.54 5.49 -2.70
N MET A 49 -9.38 5.24 -1.41
CA MET A 49 -9.46 3.88 -0.86
C MET A 49 -10.86 3.28 -1.06
N ASP A 50 -11.92 4.08 -0.92
CA ASP A 50 -13.29 3.63 -1.22
C ASP A 50 -13.47 3.25 -2.69
N GLU A 51 -12.95 4.07 -3.61
CA GLU A 51 -12.96 3.75 -5.06
C GLU A 51 -12.22 2.45 -5.36
N VAL A 52 -11.05 2.25 -4.76
CA VAL A 52 -10.23 1.04 -4.93
C VAL A 52 -10.96 -0.20 -4.42
N LEU A 53 -11.43 -0.18 -3.17
CA LEU A 53 -12.15 -1.30 -2.59
C LEU A 53 -13.48 -1.53 -3.30
N GLY A 54 -14.14 -0.48 -3.79
CA GLY A 54 -15.36 -0.56 -4.59
C GLY A 54 -15.13 -1.20 -5.95
N MET A 55 -13.98 -0.95 -6.58
CA MET A 55 -13.59 -1.64 -7.82
C MET A 55 -13.36 -3.14 -7.57
N ILE A 56 -12.65 -3.49 -6.49
CA ILE A 56 -12.46 -4.91 -6.12
C ILE A 56 -13.80 -5.56 -5.79
N GLU A 57 -14.70 -4.87 -5.10
CA GLU A 57 -16.05 -5.37 -4.80
C GLU A 57 -16.83 -5.69 -6.08
N ARG A 58 -16.74 -4.82 -7.08
CA ARG A 58 -17.45 -4.96 -8.36
C ARG A 58 -16.92 -6.12 -9.21
N TYR A 59 -15.61 -6.21 -9.39
CA TYR A 59 -14.99 -7.15 -10.35
C TYR A 59 -14.45 -8.42 -9.69
N ALA A 60 -14.21 -8.42 -8.38
CA ALA A 60 -13.63 -9.53 -7.65
C ALA A 60 -14.23 -9.69 -6.23
N PRO A 61 -15.58 -9.76 -6.07
CA PRO A 61 -16.23 -9.76 -4.75
C PRO A 61 -15.74 -10.91 -3.85
N ALA A 62 -15.42 -12.06 -4.42
CA ALA A 62 -14.86 -13.18 -3.67
C ALA A 62 -13.46 -12.86 -3.09
N LYS A 63 -12.62 -12.11 -3.82
CA LYS A 63 -11.31 -11.67 -3.32
C LYS A 63 -11.48 -10.60 -2.23
N LEU A 64 -12.44 -9.67 -2.34
CA LEU A 64 -12.70 -8.71 -1.27
C LEU A 64 -13.19 -9.39 0.01
N ARG A 65 -14.09 -10.38 -0.08
CA ARG A 65 -14.49 -11.18 1.09
C ARG A 65 -13.30 -11.90 1.74
N ARG A 66 -12.37 -12.42 0.93
CA ARG A 66 -11.14 -13.04 1.43
C ARG A 66 -10.23 -12.03 2.12
N LEU A 67 -10.01 -10.86 1.52
CA LEU A 67 -9.25 -9.77 2.14
C LEU A 67 -9.81 -9.44 3.51
N ARG A 68 -11.12 -9.13 3.62
CA ARG A 68 -11.82 -8.84 4.89
C ARG A 68 -11.61 -9.93 5.96
N ARG A 69 -11.45 -11.19 5.55
CA ARG A 69 -11.22 -12.33 6.47
C ARG A 69 -9.75 -12.48 6.86
N ASP A 70 -8.83 -12.30 5.92
CA ASP A 70 -7.43 -12.67 6.09
C ASP A 70 -6.63 -11.55 6.76
N ILE A 71 -6.99 -10.29 6.55
CA ILE A 71 -6.28 -9.14 7.12
C ILE A 71 -7.04 -8.55 8.31
N ALA A 72 -6.32 -7.96 9.24
CA ALA A 72 -6.88 -7.18 10.35
C ALA A 72 -7.17 -5.72 9.96
N GLY A 73 -6.56 -5.23 8.87
CA GLY A 73 -6.79 -3.88 8.35
C GLY A 73 -5.70 -3.41 7.39
N ILE A 74 -5.84 -2.18 6.92
CA ILE A 74 -4.92 -1.49 6.02
C ILE A 74 -4.30 -0.29 6.74
N ASP A 75 -2.98 -0.17 6.71
CA ASP A 75 -2.22 1.01 7.13
C ASP A 75 -1.83 1.83 5.90
N VAL A 76 -2.23 3.10 5.86
CA VAL A 76 -1.82 4.04 4.82
C VAL A 76 -0.81 5.02 5.41
N LYS A 77 0.43 5.01 4.89
CA LYS A 77 1.51 5.89 5.36
C LYS A 77 2.61 6.03 4.32
N ARG A 78 3.56 6.94 4.54
CA ARG A 78 4.79 7.00 3.74
C ARG A 78 5.64 5.76 3.99
N PHE A 79 6.08 5.14 2.89
CA PHE A 79 6.88 3.93 2.93
C PHE A 79 7.66 3.74 1.63
N ALA A 80 8.65 2.85 1.63
CA ALA A 80 9.57 2.72 0.51
C ALA A 80 9.04 1.85 -0.64
N CYS A 81 7.99 1.07 -0.40
CA CYS A 81 7.31 0.26 -1.41
C CYS A 81 5.82 0.60 -1.44
N ARG A 82 5.15 0.27 -2.55
CA ARG A 82 3.73 0.59 -2.81
C ARG A 82 2.78 -0.16 -1.87
N GLY A 83 3.15 -1.36 -1.46
CA GLY A 83 2.41 -2.20 -0.54
C GLY A 83 3.32 -3.20 0.16
N ALA A 84 2.88 -3.67 1.32
CA ALA A 84 3.53 -4.77 2.05
C ALA A 84 2.53 -5.44 2.99
N PHE A 85 2.59 -6.76 3.12
CA PHE A 85 1.85 -7.51 4.12
C PHE A 85 2.72 -7.85 5.34
N PHE A 86 2.25 -7.50 6.53
CA PHE A 86 2.87 -7.84 7.81
C PHE A 86 2.16 -9.02 8.46
N GLY A 87 2.78 -10.20 8.40
CA GLY A 87 2.19 -11.46 8.88
C GLY A 87 1.81 -11.47 10.36
N GLU A 88 2.62 -10.88 11.22
CA GLU A 88 2.41 -10.87 12.68
C GLU A 88 1.16 -10.09 13.09
N THR A 89 0.95 -8.92 12.50
CA THR A 89 -0.20 -8.05 12.78
C THR A 89 -1.37 -8.29 11.83
N ARG A 90 -1.14 -9.09 10.78
CA ARG A 90 -2.06 -9.31 9.65
C ARG A 90 -2.51 -8.01 9.00
N ARG A 91 -1.64 -7.00 8.95
CA ARG A 91 -1.96 -5.70 8.34
C ARG A 91 -1.31 -5.56 6.98
N VAL A 92 -2.02 -4.90 6.08
CA VAL A 92 -1.51 -4.52 4.77
C VAL A 92 -1.12 -3.05 4.81
N LEU A 93 0.09 -2.72 4.41
CA LEU A 93 0.47 -1.35 4.14
C LEU A 93 0.16 -0.99 2.71
N THR A 94 -0.29 0.24 2.50
CA THR A 94 -0.34 0.87 1.18
C THR A 94 0.27 2.26 1.27
N GLU A 95 1.16 2.57 0.34
CA GLU A 95 1.94 3.80 0.38
C GLU A 95 1.04 5.02 0.10
N LEU A 96 1.17 6.05 0.96
CA LEU A 96 0.31 7.22 0.95
C LEU A 96 0.37 7.99 -0.40
N THR A 97 1.56 8.29 -0.91
CA THR A 97 1.69 9.02 -2.18
C THR A 97 1.26 8.18 -3.38
N PHE A 98 1.42 6.86 -3.32
CA PHE A 98 0.93 5.92 -4.33
C PHE A 98 -0.60 5.95 -4.42
N ILE A 99 -1.31 6.02 -3.28
CA ILE A 99 -2.78 6.12 -3.28
C ILE A 99 -3.24 7.42 -3.93
N VAL A 100 -2.64 8.57 -3.57
CA VAL A 100 -3.18 9.87 -4.00
C VAL A 100 -2.61 10.37 -5.33
N ASN A 101 -1.45 9.90 -5.76
CA ASN A 101 -0.88 10.30 -7.05
C ASN A 101 -1.80 9.88 -8.21
N ARG A 102 -2.24 10.84 -9.02
CA ARG A 102 -3.19 10.67 -10.12
C ARG A 102 -2.59 9.94 -11.34
N ASP A 103 -1.27 9.78 -11.40
CA ASP A 103 -0.59 8.99 -12.44
C ASP A 103 -0.86 7.48 -12.30
N PHE A 104 -1.24 7.02 -11.09
CA PHE A 104 -1.62 5.64 -10.82
C PHE A 104 -3.13 5.46 -10.87
N GLY A 105 -3.59 4.60 -11.76
CA GLY A 105 -5.01 4.26 -11.87
C GLY A 105 -5.53 3.48 -10.66
N ILE A 106 -6.85 3.52 -10.45
CA ILE A 106 -7.53 2.71 -9.42
C ILE A 106 -7.25 1.21 -9.61
N ALA A 107 -7.17 0.73 -10.87
CA ALA A 107 -6.81 -0.64 -11.18
C ALA A 107 -5.41 -1.02 -10.68
N GLU A 108 -4.43 -0.11 -10.74
CA GLU A 108 -3.06 -0.35 -10.28
C GLU A 108 -2.98 -0.42 -8.76
N ILE A 109 -3.68 0.48 -8.07
CA ILE A 109 -3.74 0.49 -6.60
C ILE A 109 -4.47 -0.77 -6.09
N ALA A 110 -5.59 -1.12 -6.72
CA ALA A 110 -6.33 -2.36 -6.44
C ALA A 110 -5.46 -3.61 -6.67
N SER A 111 -4.67 -3.63 -7.75
CA SER A 111 -3.72 -4.72 -8.03
C SER A 111 -2.73 -4.89 -6.88
N SER A 112 -2.16 -3.80 -6.37
CA SER A 112 -1.26 -3.84 -5.21
C SER A 112 -1.94 -4.40 -3.96
N LEU A 113 -3.18 -4.01 -3.66
CA LEU A 113 -3.91 -4.58 -2.51
C LEU A 113 -4.22 -6.07 -2.69
N LEU A 114 -4.56 -6.50 -3.91
CA LEU A 114 -4.81 -7.92 -4.21
C LEU A 114 -3.53 -8.74 -4.14
N HIS A 115 -2.38 -8.17 -4.53
CA HIS A 115 -1.06 -8.75 -4.33
C HIS A 115 -0.83 -9.05 -2.85
N GLU A 116 -0.94 -8.03 -1.98
CA GLU A 116 -0.77 -8.22 -0.54
C GLU A 116 -1.81 -9.20 0.05
N GLY A 117 -3.01 -9.23 -0.55
CA GLY A 117 -4.05 -10.21 -0.21
C GLY A 117 -3.66 -11.66 -0.50
N VAL A 118 -2.80 -11.92 -1.48
CA VAL A 118 -2.25 -13.26 -1.73
C VAL A 118 -1.29 -13.65 -0.61
N HIS A 119 -0.41 -12.74 -0.17
CA HIS A 119 0.45 -12.99 0.99
C HIS A 119 -0.37 -13.29 2.25
N ALA A 120 -1.42 -12.49 2.50
CA ALA A 120 -2.32 -12.72 3.61
C ALA A 120 -3.01 -14.09 3.53
N ARG A 121 -3.42 -14.51 2.33
CA ARG A 121 -4.03 -15.82 2.08
C ARG A 121 -3.06 -16.97 2.35
N VAL A 122 -1.82 -16.87 1.87
CA VAL A 122 -0.79 -17.89 2.06
C VAL A 122 -0.43 -18.01 3.54
N ALA A 123 -0.26 -16.89 4.24
CA ALA A 123 -0.05 -16.87 5.68
C ALA A 123 -1.22 -17.51 6.45
N ALA A 124 -2.46 -17.17 6.10
CA ALA A 124 -3.66 -17.75 6.72
C ALA A 124 -3.80 -19.27 6.46
N ALA A 125 -3.16 -19.80 5.42
CA ALA A 125 -3.11 -21.22 5.12
C ALA A 125 -2.00 -21.97 5.88
N GLY A 126 -1.17 -21.27 6.66
CA GLY A 126 -0.10 -21.88 7.48
C GLY A 126 1.10 -22.38 6.68
N VAL A 127 1.32 -21.87 5.46
CA VAL A 127 2.45 -22.28 4.62
C VAL A 127 3.75 -21.68 5.15
N PHE A 128 4.73 -22.53 5.45
CA PHE A 128 6.04 -22.10 5.95
C PHE A 128 6.88 -21.41 4.87
N ARG A 129 7.52 -20.28 5.21
CA ARG A 129 8.31 -19.47 4.27
C ARG A 129 9.78 -19.89 4.23
N THR A 130 10.23 -20.37 3.08
CA THR A 130 11.63 -20.53 2.65
C THR A 130 11.93 -19.63 1.46
N GLN A 131 13.19 -19.42 1.09
CA GLN A 131 13.55 -18.65 -0.11
C GLN A 131 12.85 -19.18 -1.38
N LEU A 132 12.85 -20.50 -1.60
CA LEU A 132 12.14 -21.12 -2.73
C LEU A 132 10.61 -20.97 -2.64
N SER A 133 10.04 -20.90 -1.45
CA SER A 133 8.60 -20.66 -1.30
C SER A 133 8.23 -19.18 -1.50
N LEU A 134 9.15 -18.24 -1.22
CA LEU A 134 8.92 -16.81 -1.48
C LEU A 134 8.78 -16.54 -2.98
N ALA A 135 9.68 -17.07 -3.81
CA ALA A 135 9.55 -16.91 -5.27
C ALA A 135 8.24 -17.52 -5.80
N LYS A 136 7.83 -18.69 -5.29
CA LYS A 136 6.53 -19.29 -5.65
C LYS A 136 5.34 -18.43 -5.20
N GLU A 137 5.41 -17.89 -4.00
CA GLU A 137 4.39 -17.00 -3.44
C GLU A 137 4.27 -15.71 -4.26
N GLU A 138 5.38 -15.07 -4.59
CA GLU A 138 5.41 -13.90 -5.48
C GLU A 138 4.84 -14.22 -6.87
N ARG A 139 5.14 -15.40 -7.44
CA ARG A 139 4.52 -15.83 -8.70
C ARG A 139 3.00 -15.96 -8.61
N LEU A 140 2.46 -16.43 -7.48
CA LEU A 140 1.01 -16.43 -7.23
C LEU A 140 0.45 -15.00 -7.12
N CYS A 141 1.22 -14.09 -6.54
CA CYS A 141 0.87 -12.68 -6.48
C CYS A 141 0.82 -12.08 -7.89
N ARG A 142 1.86 -12.26 -8.70
CA ARG A 142 1.90 -11.78 -10.11
C ARG A 142 0.85 -12.43 -10.99
N ALA A 143 0.55 -13.72 -10.82
CA ALA A 143 -0.56 -14.36 -11.52
C ALA A 143 -1.92 -13.72 -11.14
N THR A 144 -2.08 -13.33 -9.87
CA THR A 144 -3.28 -12.60 -9.42
C THR A 144 -3.33 -11.19 -10.01
N GLU A 145 -2.21 -10.48 -10.09
CA GLU A 145 -2.12 -9.17 -10.74
C GLU A 145 -2.48 -9.26 -12.24
N LEU A 146 -1.92 -10.24 -12.95
CA LEU A 146 -2.20 -10.48 -14.37
C LEU A 146 -3.69 -10.74 -14.60
N TRP A 147 -4.27 -11.67 -13.83
CA TRP A 147 -5.71 -11.96 -13.87
C TRP A 147 -6.53 -10.69 -13.62
N TRP A 148 -6.15 -9.89 -12.62
CA TRP A 148 -6.85 -8.66 -12.28
C TRP A 148 -6.80 -7.65 -13.43
N GLY A 149 -5.61 -7.39 -13.98
CA GLY A 149 -5.43 -6.47 -15.11
C GLY A 149 -6.23 -6.87 -16.35
N GLN A 150 -6.36 -8.17 -16.62
CA GLN A 150 -7.19 -8.69 -17.71
C GLN A 150 -8.70 -8.61 -17.44
N THR A 151 -9.10 -8.53 -16.17
CA THR A 151 -10.52 -8.54 -15.76
C THR A 151 -11.14 -7.14 -15.74
N VAL A 152 -10.33 -6.10 -15.49
CA VAL A 152 -10.82 -4.75 -15.20
C VAL A 152 -10.57 -3.74 -16.32
N PRO A 153 -11.41 -2.70 -16.45
CA PRO A 153 -11.14 -1.61 -17.37
C PRO A 153 -9.86 -0.87 -16.97
N ARG A 154 -9.09 -0.42 -17.97
CA ARG A 154 -7.83 0.31 -17.79
C ARG A 154 -6.78 -0.48 -17.00
N GLY A 155 -6.74 -1.79 -17.22
CA GLY A 155 -5.83 -2.72 -16.55
C GLY A 155 -4.50 -2.95 -17.28
N GLU A 156 -4.23 -2.26 -18.39
CA GLU A 156 -3.13 -2.54 -19.31
C GLU A 156 -1.76 -2.43 -18.62
N LYS A 157 -1.54 -1.36 -17.83
CA LYS A 157 -0.32 -1.18 -17.02
C LYS A 157 -0.12 -2.29 -15.99
N VAL A 158 -1.21 -2.84 -15.45
CA VAL A 158 -1.14 -3.96 -14.49
C VAL A 158 -0.70 -5.23 -15.21
N VAL A 159 -1.27 -5.50 -16.39
CA VAL A 159 -0.90 -6.64 -17.23
C VAL A 159 0.58 -6.57 -17.62
N GLU A 160 1.02 -5.44 -18.14
CA GLU A 160 2.41 -5.20 -18.55
C GLU A 160 3.38 -5.49 -17.40
N ARG A 161 3.15 -4.88 -16.23
CA ARG A 161 4.01 -5.08 -15.04
C ARG A 161 4.02 -6.53 -14.56
N ALA A 162 2.87 -7.19 -14.57
CA ALA A 162 2.75 -8.57 -14.12
C ALA A 162 3.51 -9.54 -15.04
N LEU A 163 3.37 -9.38 -16.36
CA LEU A 163 4.09 -10.18 -17.35
C LEU A 163 5.61 -9.98 -17.24
N ALA A 164 6.06 -8.74 -17.19
CA ALA A 164 7.49 -8.41 -17.06
C ALA A 164 8.14 -9.08 -15.84
N THR A 165 7.39 -9.26 -14.75
CA THR A 165 7.91 -9.90 -13.52
C THR A 165 7.83 -11.42 -13.58
N LEU A 166 6.80 -12.00 -14.21
CA LEU A 166 6.64 -13.45 -14.32
C LEU A 166 7.78 -14.10 -15.12
N GLU A 167 8.38 -13.37 -16.04
CA GLU A 167 9.51 -13.81 -16.87
C GLU A 167 10.86 -13.81 -16.14
N LEU A 168 10.94 -13.22 -14.93
CA LEU A 168 12.19 -13.13 -14.17
C LEU A 168 12.57 -14.46 -13.51
N ALA A 169 13.87 -14.60 -13.21
CA ALA A 169 14.39 -15.70 -12.38
C ALA A 169 13.94 -15.55 -10.92
N ASP A 170 13.88 -16.66 -10.17
CA ASP A 170 13.32 -16.69 -8.81
C ASP A 170 13.96 -15.67 -7.84
N ARG A 171 15.28 -15.45 -7.95
CA ARG A 171 16.01 -14.46 -7.14
C ARG A 171 15.60 -13.01 -7.44
N ASP A 172 15.14 -12.76 -8.65
CA ASP A 172 14.81 -11.43 -9.17
C ASP A 172 13.29 -11.14 -9.01
N VAL A 173 12.47 -12.20 -8.89
CA VAL A 173 11.04 -12.10 -8.54
C VAL A 173 10.84 -11.74 -7.07
N ALA A 174 11.73 -12.18 -6.18
CA ALA A 174 11.68 -11.93 -4.74
C ALA A 174 13.02 -11.33 -4.24
N PRO A 175 13.33 -10.07 -4.56
CA PRO A 175 14.61 -9.48 -4.20
C PRO A 175 14.72 -9.26 -2.69
N ALA A 176 15.94 -9.43 -2.15
CA ALA A 176 16.26 -9.01 -0.80
C ALA A 176 16.32 -7.46 -0.74
N VAL A 177 15.55 -6.85 0.15
CA VAL A 177 15.51 -5.39 0.32
C VAL A 177 16.14 -5.01 1.65
N ASP A 178 17.09 -4.06 1.64
CA ASP A 178 17.53 -3.38 2.86
C ASP A 178 16.50 -2.31 3.24
N TRP A 179 15.68 -2.64 4.24
CA TRP A 179 14.59 -1.78 4.69
C TRP A 179 15.07 -0.50 5.38
N ARG A 180 16.29 -0.46 5.93
CA ARG A 180 16.83 0.74 6.58
C ARG A 180 17.21 1.77 5.53
N GLU A 181 17.96 1.36 4.52
CA GLU A 181 18.34 2.24 3.41
C GLU A 181 17.09 2.76 2.68
N ALA A 182 16.10 1.89 2.46
CA ALA A 182 14.84 2.25 1.84
C ALA A 182 14.07 3.31 2.66
N ALA A 183 14.06 3.18 3.99
CA ALA A 183 13.43 4.16 4.88
C ALA A 183 14.15 5.52 4.89
N GLU A 184 15.48 5.53 4.86
CA GLU A 184 16.28 6.76 4.82
C GLU A 184 16.00 7.58 3.54
N ARG A 185 15.89 6.91 2.39
CA ARG A 185 15.55 7.54 1.11
C ARG A 185 14.16 8.17 1.14
N VAL A 186 13.17 7.50 1.73
CA VAL A 186 11.81 8.06 1.89
C VAL A 186 11.84 9.32 2.77
N ALA A 187 12.56 9.26 3.90
CA ALA A 187 12.66 10.40 4.81
C ALA A 187 13.34 11.61 4.15
N GLU A 188 14.32 11.40 3.28
CA GLU A 188 14.96 12.47 2.52
C GLU A 188 14.02 13.14 1.53
N VAL A 189 13.27 12.36 0.75
CA VAL A 189 12.26 12.88 -0.18
C VAL A 189 11.21 13.70 0.57
N ASP A 190 10.82 13.26 1.76
CA ASP A 190 9.83 13.94 2.60
C ASP A 190 10.33 15.29 3.10
N ARG A 191 11.60 15.38 3.52
CA ARG A 191 12.21 16.66 3.91
C ARG A 191 12.20 17.66 2.76
N ARG A 192 12.65 17.22 1.57
CA ARG A 192 12.65 18.05 0.36
C ARG A 192 11.25 18.55 -0.01
N ALA A 193 10.23 17.69 0.08
CA ALA A 193 8.84 18.06 -0.20
C ALA A 193 8.27 19.06 0.82
N ARG A 194 8.78 19.06 2.05
CA ARG A 194 8.43 20.04 3.10
C ARG A 194 9.20 21.36 2.99
N GLY A 195 10.18 21.46 2.08
CA GLY A 195 11.06 22.63 1.95
C GLY A 195 12.10 22.75 3.07
N VAL A 196 12.49 21.62 3.69
CA VAL A 196 13.51 21.53 4.76
C VAL A 196 14.73 20.77 4.27
#